data_AF-A0A9D0HHH6-F1
#
_entry.id   AF-A0A9D0HHH6-F1
#
_cell.length_a   1.000
_cell.length_b   1.000
_cell.length_c   1.000
_cell.angle_alpha   90.00
_cell.angle_beta   90.00
_cell.angle_gamma   90.00
#
_symmetry.space_group_name_H-M   'P 1'
#
loop_
_entity.id
_entity.type
_entity.pdbx_description
1 polymer ?
#
loop_
_entity_poly.entity_id
_entity_poly.type
_entity_poly.pdbx_seq_one_letter_code
_entity_poly.pdbx_strand_id
1 'polypeptide(L)'
;MSQARTPQHRRPAMALAAAAALVAALVGGGDTPGASSAGRDEALAIALAKRGLIADARSVVWLDVPPFGVVRAASQSALAFLRAVPGEQEPHDIYLVTAKLSPEGVLLRTGKAFNLTETSAVDELAPVAGAGWVAFSERNMLGDEPPRTVRLLKLSGEAAGDDEEQWSRLERVQAGLTRLQQTGRVAGLARVTYELQTAPKQLLLQVQDGKLLVKADGEQVVIDPLQPLSVPDSMTVEVPPARRPGNLITWSVDRVRSVVGSEAMQYVKAIAYTAKDAIRAEQEDVTDNTGADSIAEDLGQETLEPATREIPVDPEIGFPPPPLTPWLKRVLPGEGKWNAKSDDPFIHTLPGLPPTFVTTFIRGDRRRQATRGYIALWDPRLVQLNMMAG
;
A
#
# COMPACT_ATOMS: atom_id res chain seq x y z
N MET A 1 26.27 9.36 -37.63
CA MET A 1 25.87 9.80 -36.27
C MET A 1 24.35 9.72 -36.19
N SER A 2 23.81 8.65 -35.63
CA SER A 2 22.37 8.47 -35.40
C SER A 2 22.19 8.21 -33.91
N GLN A 3 21.70 9.20 -33.17
CA GLN A 3 21.42 9.07 -31.74
C GLN A 3 20.10 8.34 -31.55
N ALA A 4 20.16 7.12 -31.01
CA ALA A 4 19.01 6.38 -30.54
C ALA A 4 18.37 7.12 -29.36
N ARG A 5 17.09 7.49 -29.50
CA ARG A 5 16.27 8.04 -28.40
C ARG A 5 15.96 6.94 -27.38
N THR A 6 16.41 7.12 -26.16
CA THR A 6 16.09 6.31 -24.98
C THR A 6 14.59 6.40 -24.62
N PRO A 7 13.90 5.28 -24.31
CA PRO A 7 12.49 5.30 -23.93
C PRO A 7 12.35 5.42 -22.40
N GLN A 8 12.45 6.63 -21.84
CA GLN A 8 12.44 6.81 -20.37
C GLN A 8 11.15 7.38 -19.75
N HIS A 9 10.11 7.73 -20.53
CA HIS A 9 8.94 8.44 -19.97
C HIS A 9 7.60 7.66 -19.92
N ARG A 10 7.54 6.37 -20.29
CA ARG A 10 6.26 5.62 -20.33
C ARG A 10 5.92 4.80 -19.06
N ARG A 11 6.86 4.67 -18.13
CA ARG A 11 6.67 3.86 -16.90
C ARG A 11 5.72 4.46 -15.84
N PRO A 12 5.63 5.79 -15.59
CA PRO A 12 4.76 6.30 -14.53
C PRO A 12 3.26 6.27 -14.91
N ALA A 13 2.93 6.40 -16.20
CA ALA A 13 1.54 6.45 -16.66
C ALA A 13 0.82 5.09 -16.55
N MET A 14 1.51 3.98 -16.81
CA MET A 14 0.92 2.64 -16.69
C MET A 14 0.63 2.24 -15.24
N ALA A 15 1.50 2.62 -14.29
CA ALA A 15 1.28 2.35 -12.87
C ALA A 15 0.03 3.10 -12.34
N LEU A 16 -0.15 4.35 -12.76
CA LEU A 16 -1.31 5.16 -12.40
C LEU A 16 -2.61 4.59 -12.98
N ALA A 17 -2.59 4.14 -14.24
CA ALA A 17 -3.74 3.55 -14.92
C ALA A 17 -4.17 2.21 -14.28
N ALA A 18 -3.20 1.36 -13.91
CA ALA A 18 -3.49 0.11 -13.22
C ALA A 18 -4.09 0.34 -11.82
N ALA A 19 -3.58 1.32 -11.06
CA ALA A 19 -4.15 1.69 -9.77
C ALA A 19 -5.57 2.26 -9.91
N ALA A 20 -5.82 3.11 -10.91
CA ALA A 20 -7.14 3.69 -11.17
C ALA A 20 -8.17 2.62 -11.59
N ALA A 21 -7.78 1.68 -12.46
CA ALA A 21 -8.65 0.59 -12.89
C ALA A 21 -9.02 -0.35 -11.72
N LEU A 22 -8.07 -0.64 -10.84
CA LEU A 22 -8.33 -1.45 -9.64
C LEU A 22 -9.27 -0.73 -8.67
N VAL A 23 -9.12 0.58 -8.48
CA VAL A 23 -10.01 1.39 -7.64
C VAL A 23 -11.42 1.45 -8.21
N ALA A 24 -11.57 1.63 -9.53
CA ALA A 24 -12.88 1.63 -10.17
C ALA A 24 -13.61 0.29 -10.02
N ALA A 25 -12.89 -0.83 -10.15
CA ALA A 25 -13.46 -2.17 -9.96
C ALA A 25 -13.91 -2.43 -8.50
N LEU A 26 -13.20 -1.88 -7.52
CA LEU A 26 -13.47 -2.10 -6.10
C LEU A 26 -14.52 -1.16 -5.49
N VAL A 27 -14.76 0.00 -6.10
CA VAL A 27 -15.82 0.94 -5.70
C VAL A 27 -17.17 0.59 -6.36
N GLY A 28 -17.17 -0.20 -7.44
CA GLY A 28 -18.37 -0.51 -8.25
C GLY A 28 -19.31 -1.61 -7.71
N GLY A 29 -18.90 -2.37 -6.70
CA GLY A 29 -19.73 -3.41 -6.09
C GLY A 29 -20.76 -2.81 -5.14
N GLY A 30 -22.05 -2.99 -5.41
CA GLY A 30 -23.08 -2.57 -4.46
C GLY A 30 -24.25 -3.53 -4.50
N ASP A 31 -24.84 -3.78 -3.35
CA ASP A 31 -25.87 -4.78 -3.16
C ASP A 31 -27.24 -4.15 -3.24
N THR A 32 -28.17 -4.85 -3.89
CA THR A 32 -29.59 -4.54 -3.83
C THR A 32 -30.18 -5.20 -2.58
N PRO A 33 -30.53 -4.43 -1.52
CA PRO A 33 -31.38 -4.95 -0.46
C PRO A 33 -32.69 -5.48 -1.07
N GLY A 34 -33.12 -6.66 -0.61
CA GLY A 34 -34.45 -7.15 -0.94
C GLY A 34 -35.49 -6.20 -0.37
N ALA A 35 -36.55 -5.92 -1.12
CA ALA A 35 -37.62 -5.04 -0.68
C ALA A 35 -38.20 -5.56 0.64
N SER A 36 -37.89 -4.89 1.75
CA SER A 36 -38.51 -5.13 3.04
C SER A 36 -39.41 -3.93 3.38
N SER A 37 -40.45 -4.19 4.16
CA SER A 37 -41.33 -3.15 4.72
C SER A 37 -40.66 -2.34 5.85
N ALA A 38 -39.37 -2.55 6.09
CA ALA A 38 -38.60 -1.90 7.13
C ALA A 38 -38.25 -0.46 6.72
N GLY A 39 -38.11 0.45 7.69
CA GLY A 39 -37.64 1.81 7.43
C GLY A 39 -36.26 1.81 6.78
N ARG A 40 -35.88 2.88 6.05
CA ARG A 40 -34.60 2.96 5.33
C ARG A 40 -33.37 2.72 6.21
N ASP A 41 -33.46 3.06 7.49
CA ASP A 41 -32.39 2.90 8.49
C ASP A 41 -32.18 1.42 8.83
N GLU A 42 -33.27 0.69 9.09
CA GLU A 42 -33.27 -0.76 9.31
C GLU A 42 -32.83 -1.51 8.06
N ALA A 43 -33.29 -1.09 6.88
CA ALA A 43 -32.87 -1.68 5.62
C ALA A 43 -31.36 -1.50 5.39
N LEU A 44 -30.79 -0.36 5.79
CA LEU A 44 -29.35 -0.12 5.72
C LEU A 44 -28.59 -1.04 6.70
N ALA A 45 -29.04 -1.14 7.94
CA ALA A 45 -28.44 -2.04 8.93
C ALA A 45 -28.44 -3.51 8.46
N ILE A 46 -29.57 -3.98 7.90
CA ILE A 46 -29.68 -5.33 7.32
C ILE A 46 -28.72 -5.53 6.15
N ALA A 47 -28.58 -4.53 5.26
CA ALA A 47 -27.67 -4.60 4.13
C ALA A 47 -26.19 -4.65 4.57
N LEU A 48 -25.84 -3.94 5.64
CA LEU A 48 -24.49 -3.95 6.22
C LEU A 48 -24.19 -5.25 6.98
N ALA A 49 -25.18 -5.82 7.67
CA ALA A 49 -25.03 -7.11 8.35
C ALA A 49 -24.63 -8.24 7.39
N LYS A 50 -25.15 -8.23 6.15
CA LYS A 50 -24.74 -9.17 5.08
C LYS A 50 -23.27 -9.06 4.70
N ARG A 51 -22.61 -7.95 5.06
CA ARG A 51 -21.17 -7.69 4.84
C ARG A 51 -20.35 -7.84 6.11
N GLY A 52 -20.93 -8.41 7.17
CA GLY A 52 -20.26 -8.60 8.45
C GLY A 52 -20.18 -7.34 9.32
N LEU A 53 -20.98 -6.30 9.03
CA LEU A 53 -21.04 -5.09 9.87
C LEU A 53 -22.37 -5.05 10.63
N ILE A 54 -22.32 -5.12 11.95
CA ILE A 54 -23.49 -5.00 12.81
C ILE A 54 -23.69 -3.51 13.12
N ALA A 55 -24.77 -2.93 12.59
CA ALA A 55 -25.09 -1.52 12.71
C ALA A 55 -26.34 -1.29 13.56
N ASP A 56 -26.35 -0.26 14.40
CA ASP A 56 -27.56 0.20 15.09
C ASP A 56 -28.34 1.15 14.17
N ALA A 57 -29.55 0.74 13.76
CA ALA A 57 -30.44 1.53 12.92
C ALA A 57 -30.76 2.92 13.53
N ARG A 58 -30.77 3.05 14.87
CA ARG A 58 -31.04 4.33 15.55
C ARG A 58 -29.88 5.32 15.47
N SER A 59 -28.68 4.83 15.17
CA SER A 59 -27.48 5.64 15.02
C SER A 59 -27.28 6.17 13.60
N VAL A 60 -28.16 5.79 12.66
CA VAL A 60 -28.05 6.17 11.26
C VAL A 60 -28.44 7.63 11.10
N VAL A 61 -27.52 8.43 10.56
CA VAL A 61 -27.73 9.83 10.25
C VAL A 61 -27.52 10.07 8.76
N TRP A 62 -28.56 10.59 8.11
CA TRP A 62 -28.57 10.91 6.68
C TRP A 62 -28.26 12.39 6.47
N LEU A 63 -27.26 12.69 5.64
CA LEU A 63 -26.84 14.07 5.38
C LEU A 63 -27.52 14.73 4.18
N ASP A 64 -28.11 13.92 3.31
CA ASP A 64 -28.82 14.42 2.14
C ASP A 64 -30.31 14.43 2.39
N VAL A 65 -30.94 15.56 2.03
CA VAL A 65 -32.40 15.64 1.88
C VAL A 65 -32.78 14.62 0.80
N PRO A 66 -33.76 13.74 1.04
CA PRO A 66 -34.18 12.74 0.05
C PRO A 66 -34.42 13.43 -1.29
N PRO A 67 -33.94 12.86 -2.40
CA PRO A 67 -34.02 13.51 -3.70
C PRO A 67 -35.49 13.63 -4.10
N PHE A 68 -36.08 14.82 -3.93
CA PHE A 68 -37.40 15.09 -4.48
C PHE A 68 -37.30 15.09 -6.01
N GLY A 69 -37.99 14.12 -6.65
CA GLY A 69 -38.11 13.98 -8.10
C GLY A 69 -37.29 12.83 -8.71
N VAL A 70 -37.87 12.19 -9.73
CA VAL A 70 -37.36 10.97 -10.39
C VAL A 70 -35.95 11.15 -10.97
N VAL A 71 -35.65 12.32 -11.54
CA VAL A 71 -34.35 12.61 -12.16
C VAL A 71 -33.23 12.68 -11.12
N ARG A 72 -33.47 13.32 -9.97
CA ARG A 72 -32.47 13.41 -8.89
C ARG A 72 -32.27 12.08 -8.18
N ALA A 73 -33.34 11.30 -7.97
CA ALA A 73 -33.25 9.96 -7.38
C ALA A 73 -32.44 8.99 -8.27
N ALA A 74 -32.50 9.17 -9.59
CA ALA A 74 -31.73 8.35 -10.52
C ALA A 74 -30.21 8.66 -10.48
N SER A 75 -29.83 9.93 -10.27
CA SER A 75 -28.44 10.41 -10.38
C SER A 75 -27.71 10.62 -9.05
N GLN A 76 -28.42 10.89 -7.95
CA GLN A 76 -27.80 11.21 -6.66
C GLN A 76 -27.79 10.01 -5.72
N SER A 77 -26.66 9.80 -5.06
CA SER A 77 -26.54 8.92 -3.90
C SER A 77 -26.67 9.75 -2.64
N ALA A 78 -27.41 9.24 -1.67
CA ALA A 78 -27.47 9.79 -0.32
C ALA A 78 -26.29 9.29 0.51
N LEU A 79 -25.78 10.14 1.39
CA LEU A 79 -24.76 9.76 2.37
C LEU A 79 -25.41 9.43 3.71
N ALA A 80 -25.01 8.30 4.26
CA ALA A 80 -25.35 7.89 5.62
C ALA A 80 -24.07 7.75 6.45
N PHE A 81 -24.11 8.30 7.65
CA PHE A 81 -23.15 8.04 8.71
C PHE A 81 -23.82 7.16 9.73
N LEU A 82 -23.10 6.20 10.28
CA LEU A 82 -23.65 5.32 11.28
C LEU A 82 -22.57 4.76 12.18
N ARG A 83 -23.00 4.26 13.32
CA ARG A 83 -22.19 3.51 14.25
C ARG A 83 -22.34 2.01 13.96
N ALA A 84 -21.23 1.29 13.77
CA ALA A 84 -21.25 -0.14 13.51
C ALA A 84 -20.02 -0.86 14.08
N VAL A 85 -20.13 -2.18 14.27
CA VAL A 85 -19.05 -3.07 14.70
C VAL A 85 -18.77 -4.17 13.65
N PRO A 86 -17.51 -4.54 13.40
CA PRO A 86 -17.17 -5.70 12.57
C PRO A 86 -17.43 -7.05 13.27
N GLY A 87 -17.54 -7.05 14.60
CA GLY A 87 -17.84 -8.24 15.39
C GLY A 87 -18.36 -7.88 16.78
N GLU A 88 -19.01 -8.82 17.47
CA GLU A 88 -19.69 -8.56 18.76
C GLU A 88 -18.75 -8.10 19.89
N GLN A 89 -17.45 -8.39 19.79
CA GLN A 89 -16.45 -8.06 20.81
C GLN A 89 -15.57 -6.85 20.43
N GLU A 90 -15.81 -6.23 19.27
CA GLU A 90 -15.04 -5.09 18.80
C GLU A 90 -15.71 -3.76 19.18
N PRO A 91 -14.93 -2.69 19.39
CA PRO A 91 -15.50 -1.37 19.65
C PRO A 91 -16.31 -0.86 18.45
N HIS A 92 -17.29 0.00 18.71
CA HIS A 92 -18.03 0.61 17.61
C HIS A 92 -17.21 1.71 16.97
N ASP A 93 -17.23 1.70 15.64
CA ASP A 93 -16.62 2.70 14.79
C ASP A 93 -17.68 3.48 14.02
N ILE A 94 -17.30 4.66 13.53
CA ILE A 94 -18.15 5.47 12.65
C ILE A 94 -17.85 5.13 11.20
N TYR A 95 -18.90 4.72 10.48
CA TYR A 95 -18.85 4.37 9.07
C TYR A 95 -19.55 5.41 8.20
N LEU A 96 -18.98 5.66 7.03
CA LEU A 96 -19.62 6.36 5.92
C LEU A 96 -20.09 5.36 4.86
N VAL A 97 -21.35 5.47 4.47
CA VAL A 97 -21.95 4.65 3.41
C VAL A 97 -22.64 5.55 2.40
N THR A 98 -22.37 5.30 1.12
CA THR A 98 -23.18 5.85 0.02
C THR A 98 -24.37 4.93 -0.23
N ALA A 99 -25.57 5.47 -0.36
CA ALA A 99 -26.76 4.69 -0.65
C ALA A 99 -27.55 5.30 -1.82
N LYS A 100 -28.23 4.45 -2.59
CA LYS A 100 -29.22 4.89 -3.56
C LYS A 100 -30.60 4.74 -2.95
N LEU A 101 -31.38 5.81 -2.98
CA LEU A 101 -32.74 5.86 -2.47
C LEU A 101 -33.74 5.98 -3.63
N SER A 102 -34.95 5.46 -3.43
CA SER A 102 -36.09 5.75 -4.31
C SER A 102 -36.56 7.19 -4.12
N PRO A 103 -37.39 7.74 -5.03
CA PRO A 103 -38.02 9.04 -4.83
C PRO A 103 -38.83 9.15 -3.51
N GLU A 104 -39.35 8.02 -3.02
CA GLU A 104 -40.09 7.89 -1.77
C GLU A 104 -39.17 7.70 -0.55
N GLY A 105 -37.85 7.67 -0.75
CA GLY A 105 -36.85 7.54 0.31
C GLY A 105 -36.54 6.10 0.72
N VAL A 106 -37.00 5.10 -0.02
CA VAL A 106 -36.73 3.68 0.24
C VAL A 106 -35.32 3.32 -0.19
N LEU A 107 -34.60 2.51 0.59
CA LEU A 107 -33.25 2.08 0.26
C LEU A 107 -33.26 1.08 -0.92
N LEU A 108 -32.62 1.45 -2.04
CA LEU A 108 -32.54 0.63 -3.25
C LEU A 108 -31.21 -0.09 -3.41
N ARG A 109 -30.11 0.54 -3.00
CA ARG A 109 -28.74 0.00 -3.13
C ARG A 109 -27.82 0.61 -2.09
N THR A 110 -26.90 -0.19 -1.57
CA THR A 110 -25.79 0.30 -0.73
C THR A 110 -24.46 0.16 -1.46
N GLY A 111 -23.70 1.25 -1.50
CA GLY A 111 -22.29 1.25 -1.88
C GLY A 111 -21.42 0.75 -0.74
N LYS A 112 -20.09 0.82 -0.90
CA LYS A 112 -19.12 0.37 0.10
C LYS A 112 -19.26 1.16 1.41
N ALA A 113 -19.03 0.47 2.54
CA ALA A 113 -18.90 1.10 3.84
C ALA A 113 -17.42 1.44 4.10
N PHE A 114 -17.16 2.67 4.52
CA PHE A 114 -15.82 3.18 4.80
C PHE A 114 -15.72 3.46 6.30
N ASN A 115 -14.83 2.76 7.00
CA ASN A 115 -14.53 3.02 8.41
C ASN A 115 -13.75 4.34 8.51
N LEU A 116 -14.27 5.30 9.27
CA LEU A 116 -13.66 6.63 9.39
C LEU A 116 -12.77 6.79 10.62
N THR A 117 -12.97 5.94 11.63
CA THR A 117 -12.37 6.06 12.96
C THR A 117 -11.30 5.01 13.20
N GLU A 118 -11.49 3.77 12.74
CA GLU A 118 -10.57 2.64 12.90
C GLU A 118 -10.00 2.54 14.32
N THR A 119 -10.88 2.45 15.32
CA THR A 119 -10.50 2.46 16.73
C THR A 119 -10.33 1.06 17.30
N SER A 120 -9.36 0.89 18.20
CA SER A 120 -9.08 -0.41 18.85
C SER A 120 -9.33 -0.41 20.37
N ALA A 121 -9.50 0.75 20.98
CA ALA A 121 -9.55 0.92 22.44
C ALA A 121 -10.62 1.93 22.90
N VAL A 122 -11.42 2.45 21.98
CA VAL A 122 -12.38 3.51 22.21
C VAL A 122 -13.67 3.14 21.51
N ASP A 123 -14.79 3.35 22.17
CA ASP A 123 -16.13 3.09 21.63
C ASP A 123 -16.75 4.42 21.19
N GLU A 124 -16.98 4.57 19.90
CA GLU A 124 -17.54 5.81 19.33
C GLU A 124 -19.04 5.88 19.65
N LEU A 125 -19.53 7.02 20.15
CA LEU A 125 -20.94 7.23 20.47
C LEU A 125 -21.75 7.58 19.22
N ALA A 126 -23.08 7.49 19.34
CA ALA A 126 -23.99 7.77 18.23
C ALA A 126 -23.75 9.19 17.64
N PRO A 127 -23.60 9.31 16.32
CA PRO A 127 -23.32 10.59 15.69
C PRO A 127 -24.56 11.50 15.68
N VAL A 128 -24.31 12.80 15.64
CA VAL A 128 -25.28 13.84 15.31
C VAL A 128 -24.84 14.56 14.05
N ALA A 129 -25.76 15.10 13.27
CA ALA A 129 -25.39 15.78 12.04
C ALA A 129 -26.26 16.97 11.70
N GLY A 130 -25.64 17.93 11.02
CA GLY A 130 -26.31 19.07 10.40
C GLY A 130 -26.01 19.14 8.90
N ALA A 131 -26.31 20.29 8.30
CA ALA A 131 -26.09 20.49 6.88
C ALA A 131 -24.59 20.47 6.54
N GLY A 132 -24.12 19.36 5.96
CA GLY A 132 -22.74 19.23 5.48
C GLY A 132 -21.70 18.83 6.53
N TRP A 133 -22.11 18.42 7.73
CA TRP A 133 -21.19 18.03 8.81
C TRP A 133 -21.79 16.97 9.73
N VAL A 134 -20.93 16.19 10.37
CA VAL A 134 -21.27 15.15 11.36
C VAL A 134 -20.36 15.32 12.57
N ALA A 135 -20.91 15.18 13.77
CA ALA A 135 -20.14 15.18 15.00
C ALA A 135 -20.45 13.94 15.84
N PHE A 136 -19.46 13.45 16.56
CA PHE A 136 -19.59 12.35 17.51
C PHE A 136 -18.57 12.51 18.62
N SER A 137 -18.73 11.76 19.69
CA SER A 137 -17.82 11.73 20.83
C SER A 137 -17.40 10.31 21.09
N GLU A 138 -16.27 10.15 21.76
CA GLU A 138 -15.61 8.86 21.92
C GLU A 138 -15.54 8.50 23.41
N ARG A 139 -15.73 7.22 23.75
CA ARG A 139 -15.66 6.73 25.14
C ARG A 139 -14.53 5.72 25.28
N ASN A 140 -13.64 5.95 26.23
CA ASN A 140 -12.57 4.99 26.52
C ASN A 140 -13.15 3.65 27.02
N MET A 141 -12.67 2.53 26.47
CA MET A 141 -13.09 1.19 26.88
C MET A 141 -12.27 0.64 28.06
N LEU A 142 -11.07 1.17 28.29
CA LEU A 142 -10.09 0.65 29.26
C LEU A 142 -10.05 1.45 30.58
N GLY A 143 -11.07 2.24 30.86
CA GLY A 143 -11.21 2.96 32.13
C GLY A 143 -12.57 3.63 32.30
N ASP A 144 -12.87 4.08 33.51
CA ASP A 144 -14.08 4.83 33.85
C ASP A 144 -13.96 6.33 33.54
N GLU A 145 -12.94 6.73 32.78
CA GLU A 145 -12.79 8.11 32.35
C GLU A 145 -13.95 8.52 31.44
N PRO A 146 -14.65 9.61 31.76
CA PRO A 146 -15.78 10.02 30.95
C PRO A 146 -15.31 10.67 29.64
N PRO A 147 -16.18 10.70 28.62
CA PRO A 147 -15.84 11.23 27.30
C PRO A 147 -15.48 12.72 27.37
N ARG A 148 -14.31 13.09 26.84
CA ARG A 148 -13.83 14.48 26.77
C ARG A 148 -13.54 14.99 25.35
N THR A 149 -13.60 14.11 24.36
CA THR A 149 -13.29 14.42 22.96
C THR A 149 -14.56 14.50 22.14
N VAL A 150 -14.70 15.56 21.34
CA VAL A 150 -15.74 15.70 20.32
C VAL A 150 -15.06 15.82 18.96
N ARG A 151 -15.41 14.93 18.03
CA ARG A 151 -14.87 14.91 16.67
C ARG A 151 -15.92 15.44 15.72
N LEU A 152 -15.53 16.41 14.89
CA LEU A 152 -16.36 17.00 13.84
C LEU A 152 -15.76 16.64 12.48
N LEU A 153 -16.61 16.11 11.61
CA LEU A 153 -16.32 15.78 10.22
C LEU A 153 -17.09 16.73 9.30
N LYS A 154 -16.40 17.36 8.35
CA LYS A 154 -17.05 18.20 7.32
C LYS A 154 -16.99 17.54 5.96
N LEU A 155 -18.12 17.60 5.25
CA LEU A 155 -18.27 17.04 3.90
C LEU A 155 -17.69 17.92 2.78
N SER A 156 -17.40 19.18 3.07
CA SER A 156 -16.86 20.16 2.11
C SER A 156 -15.46 19.81 1.59
N GLY A 157 -14.88 18.71 2.09
CA GLY A 157 -13.52 18.26 1.79
C GLY A 157 -12.56 18.62 2.93
N GLU A 158 -11.39 18.00 2.94
CA GLU A 158 -10.28 18.45 3.80
C GLU A 158 -10.01 19.92 3.47
N ALA A 159 -9.87 20.76 4.50
CA ALA A 159 -9.41 22.13 4.28
C ALA A 159 -8.05 22.00 3.57
N ALA A 160 -7.95 22.58 2.38
CA ALA A 160 -6.67 22.80 1.74
C ALA A 160 -5.87 23.63 2.72
N GLY A 161 -5.03 22.99 3.54
CA GLY A 161 -4.02 23.70 4.29
C GLY A 161 -3.16 24.46 3.29
N ASP A 162 -2.48 25.50 3.76
CA ASP A 162 -1.57 26.33 2.93
C ASP A 162 -0.55 25.49 2.14
N ASP A 163 -0.32 24.24 2.57
CA ASP A 163 0.53 23.25 1.90
C ASP A 163 -0.07 22.63 0.63
N GLU A 164 -1.41 22.44 0.50
CA GLU A 164 -2.02 21.80 -0.70
C GLU A 164 -1.84 22.66 -1.97
N GLU A 165 -1.78 23.99 -1.81
CA GLU A 165 -1.51 24.91 -2.92
C GLU A 165 -0.13 24.64 -3.54
N GLN A 166 0.84 24.21 -2.72
CA GLN A 166 2.21 23.90 -3.14
C GLN A 166 2.34 22.50 -3.78
N TRP A 167 1.28 21.69 -3.75
CA TRP A 167 1.33 20.34 -4.31
C TRP A 167 1.33 20.37 -5.84
N SER A 168 2.15 19.52 -6.42
CA SER A 168 2.13 19.23 -7.85
C SER A 168 0.80 18.56 -8.24
N ARG A 169 0.49 18.60 -9.55
CA ARG A 169 -0.71 17.93 -10.09
C ARG A 169 -0.74 16.43 -9.77
N LEU A 170 0.42 15.78 -9.78
CA LEU A 170 0.52 14.35 -9.48
C LEU A 170 0.20 14.07 -8.01
N GLU A 171 0.72 14.88 -7.08
CA GLU A 171 0.45 14.74 -5.65
C GLU A 171 -1.03 14.98 -5.33
N ARG A 172 -1.68 15.96 -5.99
CA ARG A 172 -3.13 16.17 -5.85
C ARG A 172 -3.93 14.96 -6.33
N VAL A 173 -3.53 14.33 -7.43
CA VAL A 173 -4.16 13.09 -7.92
C VAL A 173 -3.94 11.92 -6.96
N GLN A 174 -2.71 11.75 -6.44
CA GLN A 174 -2.41 10.71 -5.44
C GLN A 174 -3.27 10.91 -4.18
N ALA A 175 -3.34 12.14 -3.68
CA ALA A 175 -4.15 12.47 -2.51
C ALA A 175 -5.64 12.26 -2.78
N GLY A 176 -6.15 12.68 -3.94
CA GLY A 176 -7.55 12.45 -4.32
C GLY A 176 -7.92 10.98 -4.42
N LEU A 177 -7.03 10.13 -4.95
CA LEU A 177 -7.24 8.68 -5.00
C LEU A 177 -7.16 8.03 -3.61
N THR A 178 -6.22 8.45 -2.77
CA THR A 178 -6.14 8.02 -1.37
C THR A 178 -7.44 8.36 -0.63
N ARG A 179 -7.93 9.60 -0.77
CA ARG A 179 -9.20 10.06 -0.18
C ARG A 179 -10.39 9.25 -0.70
N LEU A 180 -10.43 8.97 -2.01
CA LEU A 180 -11.47 8.13 -2.61
C LEU A 180 -11.48 6.71 -2.03
N GLN A 181 -10.32 6.12 -1.76
CA GLN A 181 -10.23 4.80 -1.16
C GLN A 181 -10.60 4.78 0.33
N GLN A 182 -10.22 5.82 1.08
CA GLN A 182 -10.46 5.91 2.52
C GLN A 182 -11.89 6.33 2.87
N THR A 183 -12.51 7.18 2.05
CA THR A 183 -13.80 7.82 2.39
C THR A 183 -14.86 7.69 1.28
N GLY A 184 -14.51 7.08 0.14
CA GLY A 184 -15.41 7.05 -1.03
C GLY A 184 -15.53 8.40 -1.75
N ARG A 185 -14.75 9.42 -1.36
CA ARG A 185 -14.84 10.78 -1.91
C ARG A 185 -13.46 11.34 -2.27
N VAL A 186 -13.34 11.94 -3.44
CA VAL A 186 -12.09 12.62 -3.88
C VAL A 186 -11.81 13.87 -3.03
N ALA A 187 -12.85 14.57 -2.60
CA ALA A 187 -12.71 15.73 -1.72
C ALA A 187 -12.22 15.37 -0.31
N GLY A 188 -12.43 14.13 0.14
CA GLY A 188 -12.14 13.71 1.52
C GLY A 188 -13.14 14.26 2.53
N LEU A 189 -12.74 14.27 3.80
CA LEU A 189 -13.51 14.79 4.92
C LEU A 189 -12.57 15.64 5.80
N ALA A 190 -12.87 16.92 6.02
CA ALA A 190 -12.10 17.68 7.01
C ALA A 190 -12.44 17.14 8.41
N ARG A 191 -11.40 16.98 9.22
CA ARG A 191 -11.52 16.53 10.60
C ARG A 191 -11.14 17.68 11.51
N VAL A 192 -11.92 17.89 12.54
CA VAL A 192 -11.63 18.82 13.64
C VAL A 192 -11.87 18.07 14.93
N THR A 193 -10.91 18.12 15.83
CA THR A 193 -11.01 17.51 17.16
C THR A 193 -11.14 18.63 18.17
N TYR A 194 -12.15 18.54 19.02
CA TYR A 194 -12.33 19.38 20.19
C TYR A 194 -12.06 18.55 21.43
N GLU A 195 -11.20 19.03 22.30
CA GLU A 195 -10.94 18.39 23.58
C GLU A 195 -11.34 19.34 24.71
N LEU A 196 -12.16 18.85 25.65
CA LEU A 196 -12.53 19.61 26.83
C LEU A 196 -11.37 19.59 27.82
N GLN A 197 -10.98 20.75 28.35
CA GLN A 197 -9.90 20.85 29.34
C GLN A 197 -10.21 20.11 30.64
N THR A 198 -11.48 20.05 31.02
CA THR A 198 -11.96 19.31 32.20
C THR A 198 -12.86 18.18 31.74
N ALA A 199 -12.60 16.96 32.21
CA ALA A 199 -13.39 15.79 31.86
C ALA A 199 -14.80 15.90 32.49
N PRO A 200 -15.88 16.02 31.68
CA PRO A 200 -17.23 16.14 32.22
C PRO A 200 -17.75 14.77 32.64
N LYS A 201 -18.65 14.67 33.62
CA LYS A 201 -19.32 13.40 33.95
C LYS A 201 -20.27 12.94 32.85
N GLN A 202 -20.91 13.89 32.17
CA GLN A 202 -21.81 13.62 31.05
C GLN A 202 -21.50 14.56 29.89
N LEU A 203 -21.32 13.97 28.71
CA LEU A 203 -21.16 14.68 27.44
C LEU A 203 -22.31 14.28 26.51
N LEU A 204 -23.08 15.27 26.06
CA LEU A 204 -24.17 15.07 25.10
C LEU A 204 -24.00 16.03 23.92
N LEU A 205 -24.14 15.48 22.72
CA LEU A 205 -24.11 16.24 21.48
C LEU A 205 -25.52 16.41 20.95
N GLN A 206 -25.85 17.61 20.52
CA GLN A 206 -27.15 17.94 19.92
C GLN A 206 -26.95 18.91 18.76
N VAL A 207 -27.96 19.00 17.90
CA VAL A 207 -28.01 19.98 16.82
C VAL A 207 -29.09 20.99 17.16
N GLN A 208 -28.72 22.27 17.18
CA GLN A 208 -29.65 23.37 17.43
C GLN A 208 -29.38 24.48 16.40
N ASP A 209 -30.41 24.89 15.67
CA ASP A 209 -30.32 25.95 14.65
C ASP A 209 -29.19 25.73 13.63
N GLY A 210 -28.93 24.47 13.27
CA GLY A 210 -27.86 24.08 12.34
C GLY A 210 -26.44 24.12 12.92
N LYS A 211 -26.29 24.45 14.21
CA LYS A 211 -25.02 24.47 14.96
C LYS A 211 -24.87 23.24 15.84
N LEU A 212 -23.63 22.94 16.21
CA LEU A 212 -23.33 21.85 17.14
C LEU A 212 -23.43 22.38 18.57
N LEU A 213 -24.31 21.79 19.35
CA LEU A 213 -24.46 22.07 20.77
C LEU A 213 -23.79 20.94 21.57
N VAL A 214 -22.73 21.29 22.29
CA VAL A 214 -22.02 20.40 23.20
C VAL A 214 -22.47 20.70 24.62
N LYS A 215 -23.12 19.72 25.27
CA LYS A 215 -23.56 19.83 26.67
C LYS A 215 -22.63 19.01 27.55
N ALA A 216 -21.98 19.67 28.50
CA ALA A 216 -21.03 19.08 29.42
C ALA A 216 -21.41 19.46 30.85
N ASP A 217 -21.88 18.51 31.66
CA ASP A 217 -22.29 18.73 33.07
C ASP A 217 -23.27 19.90 33.32
N GLY A 218 -24.13 20.20 32.34
CA GLY A 218 -25.10 21.29 32.40
C GLY A 218 -24.62 22.60 31.78
N GLU A 219 -23.32 22.75 31.54
CA GLU A 219 -22.77 23.81 30.70
C GLU A 219 -23.02 23.50 29.22
N GLN A 220 -23.16 24.55 28.42
CA GLN A 220 -23.50 24.46 27.01
C GLN A 220 -22.54 25.29 26.18
N VAL A 221 -21.91 24.66 25.20
CA VAL A 221 -21.06 25.31 24.22
C VAL A 221 -21.69 25.13 22.85
N VAL A 222 -21.91 26.24 22.15
CA VAL A 222 -22.39 26.24 20.77
C VAL A 222 -21.20 26.43 19.85
N ILE A 223 -20.91 25.42 19.04
CA ILE A 223 -19.84 25.44 18.05
C ILE A 223 -20.49 25.70 16.69
N ASP A 224 -19.99 26.72 15.98
CA ASP A 224 -20.35 26.94 14.59
C ASP A 224 -19.52 26.01 13.69
N PRO A 225 -20.13 25.01 13.04
CA PRO A 225 -19.41 24.08 12.18
C PRO A 225 -18.78 24.78 10.97
N LEU A 226 -19.24 25.97 10.57
CA LEU A 226 -18.62 26.74 9.49
C LEU A 226 -17.35 27.47 9.95
N GLN A 227 -17.25 27.83 11.23
CA GLN A 227 -16.09 28.49 11.84
C GLN A 227 -15.53 27.65 13.00
N PRO A 228 -14.97 26.46 12.69
CA PRO A 228 -14.73 25.43 13.68
C PRO A 228 -13.58 25.77 14.64
N LEU A 229 -12.79 26.81 14.34
CA LEU A 229 -11.63 27.23 15.15
C LEU A 229 -12.01 28.22 16.26
N SER A 230 -13.22 28.79 16.23
CA SER A 230 -13.69 29.69 17.28
C SER A 230 -14.32 28.86 18.39
N VAL A 231 -13.53 28.55 19.41
CA VAL A 231 -13.96 27.80 20.60
C VAL A 231 -13.69 28.60 21.88
N PRO A 232 -14.49 28.38 22.95
CA PRO A 232 -14.21 28.97 24.25
C PRO A 232 -12.90 28.44 24.86
N ASP A 233 -12.34 29.18 25.83
CA ASP A 233 -11.12 28.80 26.54
C ASP A 233 -11.20 27.44 27.26
N SER A 234 -12.41 26.94 27.53
CA SER A 234 -12.62 25.62 28.13
C SER A 234 -12.37 24.44 27.18
N MET A 235 -12.11 24.72 25.90
CA MET A 235 -11.86 23.73 24.86
C MET A 235 -10.57 24.03 24.10
N THR A 236 -9.84 22.97 23.74
CA THR A 236 -8.77 23.03 22.75
C THR A 236 -9.30 22.52 21.42
N VAL A 237 -8.81 23.10 20.32
CA VAL A 237 -9.16 22.68 18.96
C VAL A 237 -7.90 22.24 18.23
N GLU A 238 -7.95 21.05 17.66
CA GLU A 238 -6.90 20.50 16.82
C GLU A 238 -7.45 20.21 15.41
N VAL A 239 -6.73 20.71 14.40
CA VAL A 239 -6.98 20.38 13.00
C VAL A 239 -5.75 19.66 12.47
N PRO A 240 -5.84 18.36 12.13
CA PRO A 240 -4.70 17.63 11.60
C PRO A 240 -4.28 18.25 10.25
N PRO A 241 -2.98 18.46 10.02
CA PRO A 241 -2.50 19.00 8.76
C PRO A 241 -2.70 18.00 7.62
N ALA A 242 -2.89 18.54 6.41
CA ALA A 242 -2.97 17.72 5.20
C ALA A 242 -1.65 16.96 5.00
N ARG A 243 -1.72 15.63 4.84
CA ARG A 243 -0.51 14.81 4.64
C ARG A 243 -0.13 14.78 3.16
N ARG A 244 1.05 15.32 2.84
CA ARG A 244 1.62 15.23 1.50
C ARG A 244 1.85 13.76 1.12
N PRO A 245 1.40 13.29 -0.05
CA PRO A 245 1.67 11.93 -0.50
C PRO A 245 3.18 11.75 -0.76
N GLY A 246 3.68 10.56 -0.44
CA GLY A 246 5.07 10.18 -0.72
C GLY A 246 5.35 9.96 -2.21
N ASN A 247 6.58 9.54 -2.52
CA ASN A 247 6.98 9.15 -3.87
C ASN A 247 5.96 8.19 -4.51
N LEU A 248 5.67 8.38 -5.80
CA LEU A 248 4.74 7.56 -6.57
C LEU A 248 4.93 6.05 -6.38
N ILE A 249 6.17 5.57 -6.34
CA ILE A 249 6.45 4.14 -6.20
C ILE A 249 6.03 3.63 -4.82
N THR A 250 6.46 4.30 -3.75
CA THR A 250 6.13 3.90 -2.37
C THR A 250 4.64 4.03 -2.12
N TRP A 251 4.03 5.13 -2.57
CA TRP A 251 2.59 5.33 -2.52
C TRP A 251 1.82 4.20 -3.24
N SER A 252 2.24 3.84 -4.47
CA SER A 252 1.57 2.79 -5.24
C SER A 252 1.64 1.43 -4.54
N VAL A 253 2.80 1.08 -3.98
CA VAL A 253 2.97 -0.17 -3.21
C VAL A 253 2.07 -0.18 -1.98
N ASP A 254 1.99 0.93 -1.24
CA ASP A 254 1.11 1.04 -0.08
C ASP A 254 -0.38 0.91 -0.46
N ARG A 255 -0.78 1.44 -1.62
CA ARG A 255 -2.14 1.28 -2.13
C ARG A 255 -2.49 -0.18 -2.41
N VAL A 256 -1.60 -0.90 -3.10
CA VAL A 256 -1.80 -2.34 -3.34
C VAL A 256 -1.87 -3.10 -2.02
N ARG A 257 -0.99 -2.80 -1.06
CA ARG A 257 -1.02 -3.41 0.27
C ARG A 257 -2.35 -3.17 0.99
N SER A 258 -2.87 -1.95 0.94
CA SER A 258 -4.13 -1.59 1.60
C SER A 258 -5.36 -2.30 1.03
N VAL A 259 -5.28 -2.77 -0.22
CA VAL A 259 -6.39 -3.42 -0.92
C VAL A 259 -6.31 -4.94 -0.83
N VAL A 260 -5.10 -5.48 -0.98
CA VAL A 260 -4.87 -6.93 -1.13
C VAL A 260 -4.60 -7.59 0.23
N GLY A 261 -4.22 -6.82 1.25
CA GLY A 261 -3.78 -7.37 2.53
C GLY A 261 -2.33 -7.85 2.49
N SER A 262 -1.73 -8.03 3.67
CA SER A 262 -0.32 -8.44 3.81
C SER A 262 -0.05 -9.84 3.27
N GLU A 263 -1.02 -10.75 3.41
CA GLU A 263 -0.90 -12.16 3.02
C GLU A 263 -0.93 -12.34 1.49
N ALA A 264 -1.86 -11.69 0.80
CA ALA A 264 -1.96 -11.81 -0.65
C ALA A 264 -0.90 -11.00 -1.44
N MET A 265 -0.11 -10.17 -0.75
CA MET A 265 1.06 -9.50 -1.33
C MET A 265 2.10 -10.52 -1.85
N GLN A 266 2.17 -11.72 -1.27
CA GLN A 266 3.07 -12.76 -1.76
C GLN A 266 2.66 -13.28 -3.15
N TYR A 267 1.35 -13.41 -3.41
CA TYR A 267 0.84 -13.79 -4.73
C TYR A 267 1.08 -12.69 -5.76
N VAL A 268 0.91 -11.42 -5.39
CA VAL A 268 1.24 -10.29 -6.27
C VAL A 268 2.74 -10.29 -6.62
N LYS A 269 3.61 -10.53 -5.64
CA LYS A 269 5.05 -10.69 -5.88
C LYS A 269 5.33 -11.86 -6.82
N ALA A 270 4.70 -13.01 -6.61
CA ALA A 270 4.88 -14.18 -7.46
C ALA A 270 4.48 -13.90 -8.92
N ILE A 271 3.34 -13.25 -9.14
CA ILE A 271 2.88 -12.84 -10.48
C ILE A 271 3.87 -11.83 -11.10
N ALA A 272 4.31 -10.83 -10.33
CA ALA A 272 5.25 -9.82 -10.82
C ALA A 272 6.61 -10.44 -11.20
N TYR A 273 7.15 -11.34 -10.38
CA TYR A 273 8.39 -12.06 -10.69
C TYR A 273 8.22 -13.01 -11.87
N THR A 274 7.08 -13.69 -11.99
CA THR A 274 6.77 -14.54 -13.14
C THR A 274 6.70 -13.73 -14.43
N ALA A 275 6.04 -12.56 -14.41
CA ALA A 275 5.97 -11.68 -15.57
C ALA A 275 7.34 -11.11 -15.94
N LYS A 276 8.15 -10.70 -14.95
CA LYS A 276 9.52 -10.24 -15.16
C LYS A 276 10.40 -11.35 -15.77
N ASP A 277 10.26 -12.57 -15.26
CA ASP A 277 10.98 -13.74 -15.77
C ASP A 277 10.56 -14.08 -17.20
N ALA A 278 9.26 -13.99 -17.53
CA ALA A 278 8.78 -14.18 -18.90
C ALA A 278 9.34 -13.14 -19.87
N ILE A 279 9.37 -11.86 -19.48
CA ILE A 279 9.95 -10.79 -20.30
C ILE A 279 11.44 -11.00 -20.51
N ARG A 280 12.18 -11.42 -19.48
CA ARG A 280 13.61 -11.73 -19.59
C ARG A 280 13.86 -12.94 -20.47
N ALA A 281 13.09 -14.02 -20.30
CA ALA A 281 13.19 -15.22 -21.14
C ALA A 281 12.91 -14.90 -22.61
N GLU A 282 11.90 -14.07 -22.90
CA GLU A 282 11.59 -13.62 -24.27
C GLU A 282 12.72 -12.73 -24.84
N GLN A 283 13.29 -11.85 -24.03
CA GLN A 283 14.44 -11.04 -24.45
C GLN A 283 15.66 -11.91 -24.75
N GLU A 284 15.95 -12.91 -23.92
CA GLU A 284 17.04 -13.87 -24.12
C GLU A 284 16.84 -14.70 -25.39
N ASP A 285 15.61 -15.14 -25.69
CA ASP A 285 15.26 -15.91 -26.89
C ASP A 285 15.33 -15.06 -28.18
N VAL A 286 14.86 -13.81 -28.13
CA VAL A 286 14.81 -12.92 -29.30
C VAL A 286 16.16 -12.27 -29.62
N THR A 287 17.04 -12.08 -28.64
CA THR A 287 18.34 -11.38 -28.84
C THR A 287 19.55 -12.30 -28.96
N ASP A 288 19.39 -13.63 -28.90
CA ASP A 288 20.48 -14.62 -28.83
C ASP A 288 21.55 -14.23 -27.78
N ASN A 289 21.10 -13.55 -26.71
CA ASN A 289 21.98 -13.08 -25.65
C ASN A 289 22.32 -14.26 -24.75
N THR A 290 23.47 -14.88 -25.03
CA THR A 290 23.99 -16.03 -24.28
C THR A 290 24.43 -15.69 -22.84
N GLY A 291 24.30 -14.43 -22.41
CA GLY A 291 24.68 -13.95 -21.09
C GLY A 291 26.18 -13.71 -20.93
N ALA A 292 26.98 -13.89 -21.99
CA ALA A 292 28.44 -13.81 -21.98
C ALA A 292 28.98 -12.51 -21.34
N ASP A 293 28.42 -11.35 -21.72
CA ASP A 293 28.87 -10.05 -21.21
C ASP A 293 28.67 -9.91 -19.69
N SER A 294 27.53 -10.41 -19.18
CA SER A 294 27.25 -10.40 -17.75
C SER A 294 28.14 -11.38 -16.96
N ILE A 295 28.66 -12.43 -17.61
CA ILE A 295 29.58 -13.38 -16.99
C ILE A 295 30.99 -12.78 -16.97
N ALA A 296 31.37 -12.08 -18.04
CA ALA A 296 32.64 -11.36 -18.08
C ALA A 296 32.69 -10.31 -16.97
N GLU A 297 31.64 -9.49 -16.83
CA GLU A 297 31.54 -8.45 -15.79
C GLU A 297 31.67 -9.02 -14.37
N ASP A 298 30.97 -10.12 -14.05
CA ASP A 298 31.08 -10.82 -12.76
C ASP A 298 32.49 -11.35 -12.48
N LEU A 299 33.22 -11.76 -13.52
CA LEU A 299 34.60 -12.26 -13.42
C LEU A 299 35.63 -11.13 -13.41
N GLY A 300 35.19 -9.86 -13.48
CA GLY A 300 36.06 -8.68 -13.57
C GLY A 300 36.75 -8.55 -14.94
N GLN A 301 36.17 -9.12 -15.99
CA GLN A 301 36.69 -9.12 -17.35
C GLN A 301 35.79 -8.26 -18.27
N GLU A 302 36.36 -7.59 -19.26
CA GLU A 302 35.58 -6.84 -20.26
C GLU A 302 34.91 -7.78 -21.28
N THR A 303 35.50 -8.96 -21.51
CA THR A 303 34.96 -10.03 -22.35
C THR A 303 35.43 -11.39 -21.82
N LEU A 304 34.65 -12.46 -22.03
CA LEU A 304 35.07 -13.81 -21.68
C LEU A 304 36.28 -14.24 -22.52
N GLU A 305 37.44 -14.28 -21.88
CA GLU A 305 38.66 -14.73 -22.54
C GLU A 305 38.69 -16.27 -22.64
N PRO A 306 39.16 -16.83 -23.77
CA PRO A 306 39.44 -18.26 -23.86
C PRO A 306 40.53 -18.62 -22.84
N ALA A 307 40.34 -19.74 -22.12
CA ALA A 307 41.31 -20.21 -21.11
C ALA A 307 42.74 -20.23 -21.68
N THR A 308 43.60 -19.34 -21.16
CA THR A 308 44.86 -18.95 -21.82
C THR A 308 46.01 -19.94 -21.60
N ARG A 309 45.88 -20.92 -20.69
CA ARG A 309 46.92 -21.93 -20.43
C ARG A 309 46.30 -23.24 -19.94
N GLU A 310 46.74 -24.38 -20.49
CA GLU A 310 46.54 -25.68 -19.84
C GLU A 310 47.31 -25.66 -18.52
N ILE A 311 46.58 -25.73 -17.40
CA ILE A 311 47.19 -25.77 -16.07
C ILE A 311 47.85 -27.15 -15.92
N PRO A 312 49.15 -27.23 -15.62
CA PRO A 312 49.82 -28.50 -15.38
C PRO A 312 49.14 -29.20 -14.21
N VAL A 313 48.63 -30.42 -14.44
CA VAL A 313 48.09 -31.28 -13.39
C VAL A 313 49.25 -32.06 -12.81
N ASP A 314 49.43 -31.97 -11.50
CA ASP A 314 50.40 -32.82 -10.81
C ASP A 314 49.91 -34.28 -10.85
N PRO A 315 50.68 -35.22 -11.44
CA PRO A 315 50.25 -36.60 -11.64
C PRO A 315 50.15 -37.44 -10.35
N GLU A 316 50.82 -37.04 -9.26
CA GLU A 316 50.71 -37.73 -7.97
C GLU A 316 49.54 -37.19 -7.13
N ILE A 317 49.21 -35.91 -7.31
CA ILE A 317 48.22 -35.19 -6.50
C ILE A 317 46.84 -35.13 -7.19
N GLY A 318 46.80 -35.07 -8.52
CA GLY A 318 45.57 -34.95 -9.31
C GLY A 318 44.89 -33.57 -9.21
N PHE A 319 45.65 -32.51 -8.89
CA PHE A 319 45.15 -31.13 -8.77
C PHE A 319 45.75 -30.20 -9.86
N PRO A 320 44.95 -29.29 -10.46
CA PRO A 320 43.49 -29.25 -10.38
C PRO A 320 42.86 -30.49 -11.04
N PRO A 321 41.61 -30.85 -10.67
CA PRO A 321 40.93 -31.98 -11.29
C PRO A 321 40.70 -31.74 -12.79
N PRO A 322 40.34 -32.77 -13.57
CA PRO A 322 39.98 -32.60 -14.97
C PRO A 322 38.89 -31.51 -15.17
N PRO A 323 38.90 -30.77 -16.29
CA PRO A 323 37.87 -29.80 -16.61
C PRO A 323 36.45 -30.39 -16.56
N LEU A 324 35.49 -29.58 -16.13
CA LEU A 324 34.09 -29.98 -16.09
C LEU A 324 33.52 -30.03 -17.50
N THR A 325 32.72 -31.05 -17.79
CA THR A 325 32.04 -31.17 -19.07
C THR A 325 30.81 -30.25 -19.08
N PRO A 326 30.75 -29.22 -19.94
CA PRO A 326 29.59 -28.36 -20.02
C PRO A 326 28.36 -29.13 -20.51
N TRP A 327 27.21 -28.90 -19.87
CA TRP A 327 25.97 -29.57 -20.23
C TRP A 327 25.29 -28.98 -21.48
N LEU A 328 25.61 -27.74 -21.83
CA LEU A 328 25.02 -27.02 -22.95
C LEU A 328 25.82 -27.22 -24.24
N LYS A 329 25.10 -27.38 -25.37
CA LYS A 329 25.72 -27.64 -26.69
C LYS A 329 26.57 -26.46 -27.20
N ARG A 330 26.21 -25.22 -26.87
CA ARG A 330 26.93 -24.00 -27.25
C ARG A 330 27.78 -23.53 -26.06
N VAL A 331 28.96 -24.12 -25.91
CA VAL A 331 29.89 -23.84 -24.81
C VAL A 331 30.43 -22.41 -24.91
N LEU A 332 30.44 -21.67 -23.80
CA LEU A 332 31.06 -20.34 -23.75
C LEU A 332 32.59 -20.45 -23.58
N PRO A 333 33.37 -19.44 -24.02
CA PRO A 333 34.80 -19.39 -23.75
C PRO A 333 35.09 -19.53 -22.25
N GLY A 334 35.96 -20.48 -21.88
CA GLY A 334 36.35 -20.73 -20.49
C GLY A 334 35.34 -21.53 -19.65
N GLU A 335 34.15 -21.86 -20.16
CA GLU A 335 33.14 -22.62 -19.42
C GLU A 335 33.62 -24.04 -19.09
N GLY A 336 33.54 -24.41 -17.81
CA GLY A 336 34.03 -25.70 -17.29
C GLY A 336 35.56 -25.85 -17.26
N LYS A 337 36.32 -24.86 -17.74
CA LYS A 337 37.79 -24.86 -17.70
C LYS A 337 38.30 -24.12 -16.46
N TRP A 338 39.30 -24.69 -15.81
CA TRP A 338 39.92 -24.10 -14.63
C TRP A 338 40.77 -22.89 -15.02
N ASN A 339 40.49 -21.76 -14.40
CA ASN A 339 41.27 -20.53 -14.49
C ASN A 339 42.05 -20.35 -13.20
N ALA A 340 43.38 -20.39 -13.30
CA ALA A 340 44.29 -20.14 -12.19
C ALA A 340 44.18 -18.68 -11.75
N LYS A 341 44.16 -18.45 -10.43
CA LYS A 341 44.16 -17.11 -9.85
C LYS A 341 45.56 -16.73 -9.35
N SER A 342 46.57 -17.06 -10.14
CA SER A 342 47.99 -16.84 -9.82
C SER A 342 48.42 -15.38 -9.93
N ASP A 343 47.70 -14.58 -10.72
CA ASP A 343 48.00 -13.16 -10.97
C ASP A 343 47.31 -12.23 -9.96
N ASP A 344 46.56 -12.79 -9.00
CA ASP A 344 45.88 -12.01 -7.95
C ASP A 344 46.89 -11.62 -6.85
N PRO A 345 47.06 -10.32 -6.53
CA PRO A 345 48.03 -9.85 -5.54
C PRO A 345 47.79 -10.39 -4.13
N PHE A 346 46.59 -10.92 -3.84
CA PHE A 346 46.24 -11.51 -2.54
C PHE A 346 46.47 -13.02 -2.48
N ILE A 347 46.85 -13.66 -3.60
CA ILE A 347 47.08 -15.11 -3.66
C ILE A 347 48.57 -15.38 -3.76
N HIS A 348 49.12 -15.99 -2.71
CA HIS A 348 50.52 -16.39 -2.70
C HIS A 348 50.75 -17.55 -3.69
N THR A 349 51.71 -17.37 -4.60
CA THR A 349 52.13 -18.39 -5.56
C THR A 349 53.56 -18.84 -5.27
N LEU A 350 53.80 -20.15 -5.38
CA LEU A 350 55.14 -20.72 -5.20
C LEU A 350 55.70 -21.15 -6.55
N PRO A 351 56.92 -20.72 -6.93
CA PRO A 351 57.53 -21.10 -8.19
C PRO A 351 57.66 -22.62 -8.32
N GLY A 352 57.21 -23.18 -9.45
CA GLY A 352 57.32 -24.61 -9.74
C GLY A 352 56.25 -25.51 -9.13
N LEU A 353 55.26 -24.94 -8.42
CA LEU A 353 54.10 -25.68 -7.89
C LEU A 353 52.81 -25.33 -8.65
N PRO A 354 51.79 -26.21 -8.63
CA PRO A 354 50.46 -25.91 -9.16
C PRO A 354 49.82 -24.67 -8.49
N PRO A 355 48.88 -24.00 -9.16
CA PRO A 355 48.24 -22.80 -8.61
C PRO A 355 47.43 -23.11 -7.35
N THR A 356 47.54 -22.27 -6.31
CA THR A 356 46.85 -22.43 -5.02
C THR A 356 45.32 -22.35 -5.15
N PHE A 357 44.82 -21.49 -6.04
CA PHE A 357 43.40 -21.30 -6.31
C PHE A 357 43.11 -21.42 -7.80
N VAL A 358 42.05 -22.16 -8.12
CA VAL A 358 41.47 -22.22 -9.45
C VAL A 358 39.97 -21.94 -9.38
N THR A 359 39.43 -21.27 -10.39
CA THR A 359 38.01 -20.97 -10.49
C THR A 359 37.48 -21.37 -11.86
N THR A 360 36.21 -21.75 -11.94
CA THR A 360 35.51 -21.94 -13.21
C THR A 360 34.05 -21.56 -13.05
N PHE A 361 33.32 -21.52 -14.15
CA PHE A 361 31.87 -21.37 -14.16
C PHE A 361 31.25 -22.46 -15.05
N ILE A 362 30.04 -22.87 -14.71
CA ILE A 362 29.23 -23.77 -15.53
C ILE A 362 27.77 -23.31 -15.55
N ARG A 363 27.13 -23.36 -16.72
CA ARG A 363 25.69 -23.07 -16.82
C ARG A 363 24.88 -24.33 -16.57
N GLY A 364 23.87 -24.21 -15.73
CA GLY A 364 23.07 -25.34 -15.25
C GLY A 364 21.69 -25.51 -15.90
N ASP A 365 21.18 -24.48 -16.59
CA ASP A 365 19.80 -24.46 -17.09
C ASP A 365 19.75 -24.28 -18.62
N ARG A 366 19.06 -25.20 -19.31
CA ARG A 366 18.87 -25.16 -20.77
C ARG A 366 17.91 -24.07 -21.23
N ARG A 367 16.99 -23.65 -20.36
CA ARG A 367 15.97 -22.62 -20.66
C ARG A 367 16.41 -21.23 -20.23
N ARG A 368 17.35 -21.13 -19.28
CA ARG A 368 17.89 -19.88 -18.75
C ARG A 368 19.40 -19.84 -18.96
N GLN A 369 19.82 -19.36 -20.13
CA GLN A 369 21.23 -19.42 -20.53
C GLN A 369 22.14 -18.51 -19.67
N ALA A 370 21.57 -17.57 -18.92
CA ALA A 370 22.30 -16.72 -17.99
C ALA A 370 22.53 -17.35 -16.59
N THR A 371 21.83 -18.45 -16.24
CA THR A 371 21.96 -19.09 -14.92
C THR A 371 23.25 -19.89 -14.82
N ARG A 372 24.09 -19.54 -13.85
CA ARG A 372 25.46 -20.04 -13.70
C ARG A 372 25.80 -20.38 -12.26
N GLY A 373 26.60 -21.43 -12.09
CA GLY A 373 27.30 -21.74 -10.85
C GLY A 373 28.77 -21.41 -10.99
N TYR A 374 29.32 -20.66 -10.04
CA TYR A 374 30.77 -20.45 -9.91
C TYR A 374 31.35 -21.49 -8.97
N ILE A 375 32.46 -22.09 -9.38
CA ILE A 375 33.15 -23.11 -8.60
C ILE A 375 34.55 -22.58 -8.35
N ALA A 376 34.89 -22.42 -7.07
CA ALA A 376 36.25 -22.13 -6.62
C ALA A 376 36.81 -23.39 -5.95
N LEU A 377 38.01 -23.79 -6.35
CA LEU A 377 38.77 -24.84 -5.69
C LEU A 377 40.09 -24.26 -5.20
N TRP A 378 40.54 -24.74 -4.06
CA TRP A 378 41.85 -24.41 -3.52
C TRP A 378 42.55 -25.65 -2.99
N ASP A 379 43.88 -25.64 -3.03
CA ASP A 379 44.69 -26.64 -2.37
C ASP A 379 45.04 -26.15 -0.96
N PRO A 380 44.44 -26.71 0.11
CA PRO A 380 44.66 -26.23 1.47
C PRO A 380 46.11 -26.39 1.93
N ARG A 381 46.92 -27.24 1.27
CA ARG A 381 48.34 -27.43 1.62
C ARG A 381 49.22 -26.24 1.22
N LEU A 382 48.74 -25.42 0.28
CA LEU A 382 49.44 -24.23 -0.24
C LEU A 382 48.86 -22.92 0.31
N VAL A 383 47.82 -22.99 1.16
CA VAL A 383 47.15 -21.81 1.74
C VAL A 383 47.71 -21.50 3.12
N GLN A 384 48.22 -20.29 3.29
CA GLN A 384 48.54 -19.72 4.61
C GLN A 384 47.61 -18.53 4.86
N LEU A 385 46.77 -18.64 5.89
CA LEU A 385 45.87 -17.57 6.30
C LEU A 385 46.57 -16.69 7.34
N ASN A 386 46.89 -15.46 6.98
CA ASN A 386 47.38 -14.45 7.91
C ASN A 386 46.19 -13.68 8.48
N MET A 387 46.01 -13.69 9.80
CA MET A 387 45.01 -12.85 10.45
C MET A 387 45.47 -11.39 10.42
N MET A 388 44.64 -10.51 9.86
CA MET A 388 44.75 -9.07 10.10
C MET A 388 43.76 -8.68 11.19
N ALA A 389 44.24 -8.05 12.27
CA ALA A 389 43.37 -7.45 13.26
C ALA A 389 42.66 -6.25 12.61
N GLY A 390 41.32 -6.27 12.61
CA GLY A 390 40.48 -5.18 12.12
C GLY A 390 40.25 -4.09 13.15
#